data_AF-A0AAJ6QNS1-F1
#
_entry.id   AF-A0AAJ6QNS1-F1
#
_cell.length_a   1.000
_cell.length_b   1.000
_cell.length_c   1.000
_cell.angle_alpha   90.00
_cell.angle_beta   90.00
_cell.angle_gamma   90.00
#
_symmetry.space_group_name_H-M   'P 1'
#
loop_
_entity.id
_entity.type
_entity.pdbx_description
1 polymer ?
#
loop_
_entity_poly.entity_id
_entity_poly.type
_entity_poly.pdbx_seq_one_letter_code
_entity_poly.pdbx_strand_id
1 'polypeptide(L)'
;MQYSSPSLLRFFIVLSSSLVVAVNSQTCHLRELDICAVSSVAFNKVATTENEIDRYCNLFDDAKECFFNYTRKCMTPLHRELLNFGIEGAKELSAKFCKRGDRLRSDYLKHAPCIARAMPEGKKCLQDARTGFERIEEAKFQDRISTACCTYMRYQNCLTDAVEKRCGERAVQYGHILLRMASSNLIDIMCQGYDTNPVCKRLLPPSGTRPRGNSKSVVSKLFAAYVGL
;
A
#
# COMPACT_ATOMS: atom_id res chain seq x y z
N MET A 1 -25.24 -54.18 -34.36
CA MET A 1 -24.36 -54.69 -33.29
C MET A 1 -22.98 -54.07 -33.53
N GLN A 2 -22.68 -52.94 -32.89
CA GLN A 2 -21.88 -52.82 -31.65
C GLN A 2 -20.44 -53.27 -31.91
N TYR A 3 -19.43 -52.40 -31.83
CA TYR A 3 -18.86 -51.94 -30.57
C TYR A 3 -18.28 -50.52 -30.67
N SER A 4 -18.94 -49.54 -30.05
CA SER A 4 -18.24 -48.33 -29.57
C SER A 4 -17.31 -48.75 -28.45
N SER A 5 -16.00 -48.59 -28.64
CA SER A 5 -14.99 -48.98 -27.66
C SER A 5 -15.09 -48.08 -26.41
N PRO A 6 -15.30 -48.65 -25.20
CA PRO A 6 -15.48 -47.89 -23.95
C PRO A 6 -14.20 -47.14 -23.51
N SER A 7 -13.07 -47.38 -24.17
CA SER A 7 -11.78 -46.77 -23.85
C SER A 7 -11.66 -45.31 -24.32
N LEU A 8 -12.31 -44.94 -25.42
CA LEU A 8 -12.28 -43.55 -25.93
C LEU A 8 -13.11 -42.61 -25.06
N LEU A 9 -14.28 -43.07 -24.59
CA LEU A 9 -15.15 -42.27 -23.71
C LEU A 9 -14.48 -42.02 -22.35
N ARG A 10 -13.69 -42.98 -21.84
CA ARG A 10 -12.89 -42.82 -20.61
C ARG A 10 -11.75 -41.81 -20.77
N PHE A 11 -11.09 -41.76 -21.94
CA PHE A 11 -10.06 -40.77 -22.23
C PHE A 11 -10.62 -39.34 -22.27
N PHE A 12 -11.79 -39.14 -22.87
CA PHE A 12 -12.45 -37.83 -22.91
C PHE A 12 -12.90 -37.34 -21.52
N ILE A 13 -13.34 -38.24 -20.62
CA ILE A 13 -13.73 -37.89 -19.24
C ILE A 13 -12.51 -37.51 -18.38
N VAL A 14 -11.34 -38.12 -18.62
CA VAL A 14 -10.09 -37.78 -17.89
C VAL A 14 -9.48 -36.45 -18.41
N LEU A 15 -9.60 -36.16 -19.70
CA LEU A 15 -9.19 -34.87 -20.26
C LEU A 15 -10.12 -33.71 -19.85
N SER A 16 -11.43 -33.94 -19.73
CA SER A 16 -12.36 -32.90 -19.27
C SER A 16 -12.22 -32.60 -17.77
N SER A 17 -11.83 -33.57 -16.94
CA SER A 17 -11.53 -33.34 -15.52
C SER A 17 -10.20 -32.61 -15.29
N SER A 18 -9.31 -32.56 -16.28
CA SER A 18 -8.08 -31.77 -16.22
C SER A 18 -8.28 -30.28 -16.56
N LEU A 19 -9.43 -29.89 -17.12
CA LEU A 19 -9.73 -28.47 -17.43
C LEU A 19 -10.29 -27.67 -16.24
N VAL A 20 -10.69 -28.31 -15.15
CA VAL A 20 -11.31 -27.63 -14.01
C VAL A 20 -10.29 -26.92 -13.10
N VAL A 21 -8.99 -27.18 -13.27
CA VAL A 21 -7.92 -26.53 -12.48
C VAL A 21 -7.66 -25.07 -12.91
N ALA A 22 -8.12 -24.65 -14.09
CA ALA A 22 -7.84 -23.30 -14.63
C ALA A 22 -8.77 -22.19 -14.12
N VAL A 23 -9.94 -22.51 -13.55
CA VAL A 23 -10.94 -21.49 -13.17
C VAL A 23 -10.60 -20.81 -11.84
N ASN A 24 -9.93 -21.51 -10.91
CA ASN A 24 -9.58 -20.93 -9.61
C ASN A 24 -8.40 -19.94 -9.70
N SER A 25 -7.56 -20.05 -10.74
CA SER A 25 -6.36 -19.22 -10.92
C SER A 25 -6.66 -17.76 -11.26
N GLN A 26 -7.78 -17.45 -11.91
CA GLN A 26 -8.08 -16.07 -12.31
C GLN A 26 -8.46 -15.19 -11.10
N THR A 27 -9.10 -15.78 -10.08
CA THR A 27 -9.66 -15.02 -8.95
C THR A 27 -8.67 -14.68 -7.83
N CYS A 28 -7.45 -15.19 -7.90
CA CYS A 28 -6.36 -14.91 -6.95
C CYS A 28 -5.17 -14.24 -7.63
N HIS A 29 -5.40 -13.62 -8.79
CA HIS A 29 -4.41 -12.79 -9.45
C HIS A 29 -4.30 -11.44 -8.71
N LEU A 30 -3.09 -10.88 -8.59
CA LEU A 30 -2.86 -9.59 -7.91
C LEU A 30 -3.63 -8.41 -8.54
N ARG A 31 -4.09 -8.57 -9.77
CA ARG A 31 -4.95 -7.59 -10.47
C ARG A 31 -6.28 -7.34 -9.73
N GLU A 32 -6.78 -8.32 -8.98
CA GLU A 32 -7.98 -8.12 -8.15
C GLU A 32 -7.73 -7.11 -7.02
N LEU A 33 -6.48 -6.97 -6.56
CA LEU A 33 -6.12 -5.96 -5.57
C LEU A 33 -6.03 -4.55 -6.18
N ASP A 34 -5.70 -4.42 -7.47
CA ASP A 34 -5.74 -3.13 -8.15
C ASP A 34 -7.17 -2.55 -8.16
N ILE A 35 -8.18 -3.43 -8.27
CA ILE A 35 -9.60 -3.04 -8.21
C ILE A 35 -9.95 -2.50 -6.81
N CYS A 36 -9.48 -3.16 -5.75
CA CYS A 36 -9.68 -2.67 -4.38
C CYS A 36 -9.03 -1.30 -4.15
N ALA A 37 -7.94 -0.98 -4.85
CA ALA A 37 -7.22 0.27 -4.74
C ALA A 37 -7.85 1.44 -5.52
N VAL A 38 -8.87 1.21 -6.36
CA VAL A 38 -9.49 2.27 -7.19
C VAL A 38 -10.04 3.42 -6.34
N SER A 39 -10.66 3.11 -5.20
CA SER A 39 -11.17 4.14 -4.28
C SER A 39 -10.06 4.93 -3.58
N SER A 40 -8.82 4.43 -3.59
CA SER A 40 -7.66 5.06 -2.92
C SER A 40 -7.17 6.31 -3.63
N VAL A 41 -7.54 6.52 -4.90
CA VAL A 41 -7.29 7.79 -5.62
C VAL A 41 -7.88 8.99 -4.87
N ALA A 42 -8.95 8.80 -4.10
CA ALA A 42 -9.52 9.85 -3.25
C ALA A 42 -8.53 10.34 -2.18
N PHE A 43 -7.59 9.50 -1.74
CA PHE A 43 -6.57 9.80 -0.72
C PHE A 43 -5.39 10.63 -1.26
N ASN A 44 -5.38 10.96 -2.56
CA ASN A 44 -4.41 11.90 -3.15
C ASN A 44 -4.63 13.37 -2.77
N LYS A 45 -5.63 13.63 -1.93
CA LYS A 45 -5.87 14.92 -1.30
C LYS A 45 -5.89 14.71 0.21
N VAL A 46 -5.54 15.76 0.94
CA VAL A 46 -5.67 15.79 2.40
C VAL A 46 -7.09 16.20 2.70
N ALA A 47 -7.84 15.38 3.43
CA ALA A 47 -9.17 15.76 3.91
C ALA A 47 -9.02 16.88 4.94
N THR A 48 -9.69 18.01 4.70
CA THR A 48 -9.61 19.24 5.49
C THR A 48 -10.88 19.57 6.24
N THR A 49 -11.96 18.82 6.00
CA THR A 49 -13.26 19.00 6.66
C THR A 49 -13.79 17.67 7.20
N GLU A 50 -14.71 17.74 8.16
CA GLU A 50 -15.41 16.56 8.71
C GLU A 50 -16.04 15.71 7.60
N ASN A 51 -16.78 16.33 6.68
CA ASN A 51 -17.45 15.62 5.60
C ASN A 51 -16.46 14.95 4.63
N GLU A 52 -15.30 15.57 4.39
CA GLU A 52 -14.25 14.96 3.57
C GLU A 52 -13.64 13.73 4.26
N ILE A 53 -13.41 13.79 5.58
CA ILE A 53 -12.95 12.62 6.34
C ILE A 53 -14.00 11.51 6.31
N ASP A 54 -15.28 11.82 6.50
CA ASP A 54 -16.33 10.80 6.45
C ASP A 54 -16.40 10.10 5.09
N ARG A 55 -16.27 10.88 4.01
CA ARG A 55 -16.18 10.32 2.66
C ARG A 55 -14.97 9.42 2.50
N TYR A 56 -13.81 9.82 3.04
CA TYR A 56 -12.60 9.00 3.00
C TYR A 56 -12.76 7.69 3.77
N CYS A 57 -13.38 7.74 4.94
CA CYS A 57 -13.61 6.57 5.78
C CYS A 57 -14.56 5.57 5.11
N ASN A 58 -15.63 6.04 4.45
CA ASN A 58 -16.50 5.16 3.67
C ASN A 58 -15.75 4.47 2.52
N LEU A 59 -14.98 5.23 1.74
CA LEU A 59 -14.18 4.69 0.63
C LEU A 59 -13.08 3.71 1.11
N PHE A 60 -12.52 3.98 2.30
CA PHE A 60 -11.56 3.10 2.94
C PHE A 60 -12.21 1.81 3.43
N ASP A 61 -13.42 1.87 4.00
CA ASP A 61 -14.16 0.69 4.43
C ASP A 61 -14.52 -0.22 3.26
N ASP A 62 -14.93 0.35 2.11
CA ASP A 62 -15.18 -0.40 0.88
C ASP A 62 -13.89 -1.10 0.38
N ALA A 63 -12.77 -0.37 0.34
CA ALA A 63 -11.47 -0.92 -0.06
C ALA A 63 -11.00 -2.03 0.88
N LYS A 64 -11.19 -1.81 2.19
CA LYS A 64 -10.86 -2.75 3.26
C LYS A 64 -11.66 -4.03 3.10
N GLU A 65 -12.96 -3.94 2.86
CA GLU A 65 -13.80 -5.12 2.63
C GLU A 65 -13.35 -5.91 1.40
N CYS A 66 -13.09 -5.23 0.28
CA CYS A 66 -12.55 -5.84 -0.94
C CYS A 66 -11.23 -6.58 -0.67
N PHE A 67 -10.28 -5.91 -0.02
CA PHE A 67 -8.98 -6.47 0.34
C PHE A 67 -9.11 -7.70 1.23
N PHE A 68 -9.92 -7.62 2.30
CA PHE A 68 -10.09 -8.78 3.20
C PHE A 68 -10.85 -9.93 2.55
N ASN A 69 -11.80 -9.66 1.64
CA ASN A 69 -12.43 -10.69 0.82
C ASN A 69 -11.39 -11.46 0.00
N TYR A 70 -10.48 -10.74 -0.68
CA TYR A 70 -9.38 -11.37 -1.40
C TYR A 70 -8.50 -12.21 -0.47
N THR A 71 -8.10 -11.69 0.69
CA THR A 71 -7.20 -12.41 1.62
C THR A 71 -7.85 -13.70 2.15
N ARG A 72 -9.15 -13.69 2.44
CA ARG A 72 -9.90 -14.89 2.85
C ARG A 72 -9.87 -15.98 1.79
N LYS A 73 -9.99 -15.58 0.51
CA LYS A 73 -10.04 -16.49 -0.63
C LYS A 73 -8.66 -17.00 -1.06
N CYS A 74 -7.65 -16.14 -1.00
CA CYS A 74 -6.39 -16.34 -1.73
C CYS A 74 -5.14 -16.48 -0.85
N MET A 75 -5.23 -16.22 0.46
CA MET A 75 -4.12 -16.40 1.39
C MET A 75 -4.30 -17.62 2.29
N THR A 76 -3.19 -18.17 2.79
CA THR A 76 -3.21 -19.22 3.82
C THR A 76 -3.61 -18.63 5.19
N PRO A 77 -4.02 -19.44 6.17
CA PRO A 77 -4.29 -18.95 7.53
C PRO A 77 -3.11 -18.20 8.13
N LEU A 78 -1.89 -18.74 8.02
CA LEU A 78 -0.68 -18.09 8.54
C LEU A 78 -0.41 -16.74 7.87
N HIS A 79 -0.57 -16.63 6.55
CA HIS A 79 -0.40 -15.35 5.85
C HIS A 79 -1.42 -14.30 6.32
N ARG A 80 -2.67 -14.71 6.63
CA ARG A 80 -3.68 -13.79 7.17
C ARG A 80 -3.37 -13.32 8.58
N GLU A 81 -2.86 -14.20 9.44
CA GLU A 81 -2.43 -13.80 10.80
C GLU A 81 -1.26 -12.81 10.74
N LEU A 82 -0.25 -13.09 9.91
CA LEU A 82 0.87 -12.17 9.69
C LEU A 82 0.42 -10.82 9.13
N LEU A 83 -0.51 -10.82 8.18
CA LEU A 83 -1.10 -9.60 7.65
C LEU A 83 -1.85 -8.80 8.72
N ASN A 84 -2.72 -9.46 9.49
CA ASN A 84 -3.50 -8.84 10.55
C ASN A 84 -2.61 -8.20 11.62
N PHE A 85 -1.57 -8.91 12.03
CA PHE A 85 -0.54 -8.38 12.93
C PHE A 85 0.16 -7.17 12.30
N GLY A 86 0.56 -7.28 11.03
CA GLY A 86 1.26 -6.21 10.33
C GLY A 86 0.49 -4.88 10.26
N ILE A 87 -0.83 -4.94 10.14
CA ILE A 87 -1.71 -3.77 9.97
C ILE A 87 -2.48 -3.38 11.23
N GLU A 88 -2.25 -4.04 12.37
CA GLU A 88 -3.04 -3.83 13.59
C GLU A 88 -3.05 -2.36 14.03
N GLY A 89 -1.88 -1.72 14.09
CA GLY A 89 -1.79 -0.32 14.48
C GLY A 89 -2.39 0.64 13.45
N ALA A 90 -2.35 0.31 12.16
CA ALA A 90 -3.09 1.05 11.14
C ALA A 90 -4.61 0.95 11.36
N LYS A 91 -5.12 -0.25 11.69
CA LYS A 91 -6.56 -0.45 11.99
C LYS A 91 -7.01 0.36 13.20
N GLU A 92 -6.23 0.35 14.28
CA GLU A 92 -6.56 1.12 15.49
C GLU A 92 -6.55 2.63 15.20
N LEU A 93 -5.53 3.12 14.50
CA LEU A 93 -5.39 4.52 14.13
C LEU A 93 -6.53 4.97 13.20
N SER A 94 -6.83 4.19 12.16
CA SER A 94 -7.94 4.46 11.24
C SER A 94 -9.29 4.48 11.97
N ALA A 95 -9.52 3.58 12.93
CA ALA A 95 -10.75 3.58 13.72
C ALA A 95 -10.94 4.87 14.53
N LYS A 96 -9.86 5.40 15.15
CA LYS A 96 -9.90 6.69 15.85
C LYS A 96 -10.10 7.85 14.88
N PHE A 97 -9.36 7.87 13.77
CA PHE A 97 -9.47 8.90 12.73
C PHE A 97 -10.87 8.98 12.10
N CYS A 98 -11.50 7.82 11.88
CA CYS A 98 -12.83 7.73 11.29
C CYS A 98 -13.98 7.94 12.27
N LYS A 99 -13.71 7.99 13.58
CA LYS A 99 -14.73 8.24 14.60
C LYS A 99 -14.97 9.75 14.76
N ARG A 100 -16.18 10.21 14.41
CA ARG A 100 -16.60 11.60 14.68
C ARG A 100 -16.48 11.92 16.18
N GLY A 101 -15.96 13.11 16.50
CA GLY A 101 -15.74 13.56 17.87
C GLY A 101 -14.51 12.97 18.58
N ASP A 102 -13.75 12.08 17.93
CA ASP A 102 -12.48 11.62 18.47
C ASP A 102 -11.44 12.76 18.49
N ARG A 103 -10.65 12.83 19.56
CA ARG A 103 -9.62 13.88 19.72
C ARG A 103 -8.60 13.85 18.60
N LEU A 104 -8.17 12.67 18.15
CA LEU A 104 -7.19 12.53 17.09
C LEU A 104 -7.67 13.19 15.79
N ARG A 105 -8.94 12.95 15.45
CA ARG A 105 -9.59 13.54 14.28
C ARG A 105 -9.73 15.06 14.41
N SER A 106 -10.23 15.53 15.55
CA SER A 106 -10.40 16.97 15.80
C SER A 106 -9.06 17.72 15.78
N ASP A 107 -8.00 17.12 16.32
CA ASP A 107 -6.67 17.72 16.31
C ASP A 107 -6.04 17.69 14.91
N TYR A 108 -6.19 16.59 14.18
CA TYR A 108 -5.79 16.52 12.77
C TYR A 108 -6.43 17.64 11.94
N LEU A 109 -7.75 17.87 12.09
CA LEU A 109 -8.47 18.90 11.33
C LEU A 109 -7.94 20.32 11.56
N LYS A 110 -7.34 20.62 12.71
CA LYS A 110 -6.71 21.93 12.97
C LYS A 110 -5.49 22.18 12.08
N HIS A 111 -4.81 21.11 11.66
CA HIS A 111 -3.58 21.19 10.86
C HIS A 111 -3.79 20.82 9.39
N ALA A 112 -4.84 20.06 9.09
CA ALA A 112 -5.12 19.54 7.76
C ALA A 112 -5.16 20.62 6.65
N PRO A 113 -5.75 21.81 6.82
CA PRO A 113 -5.72 22.84 5.78
C PRO A 113 -4.30 23.31 5.41
N CYS A 114 -3.35 23.29 6.36
CA CYS A 114 -1.97 23.60 6.05
C CYS A 114 -1.26 22.44 5.37
N ILE A 115 -1.43 21.22 5.89
CA ILE A 115 -0.85 20.00 5.32
C ILE A 115 -1.31 19.82 3.86
N ALA A 116 -2.59 20.11 3.57
CA ALA A 116 -3.16 20.12 2.23
C ALA A 116 -2.40 21.05 1.28
N ARG A 117 -1.88 22.18 1.78
CA ARG A 117 -1.06 23.07 0.97
C ARG A 117 0.29 22.44 0.64
N ALA A 118 0.92 21.68 1.54
CA ALA A 118 2.19 20.99 1.32
C ALA A 118 2.12 19.78 0.34
N MET A 119 0.94 19.49 -0.20
CA MET A 119 0.72 18.36 -1.12
C MET A 119 1.54 18.38 -2.41
N PRO A 120 1.82 19.52 -3.07
CA PRO A 120 2.69 19.55 -4.25
C PRO A 120 4.10 19.03 -3.94
N GLU A 121 4.65 19.34 -2.78
CA GLU A 121 5.91 18.79 -2.28
C GLU A 121 5.76 17.31 -1.94
N GLY A 122 4.68 16.92 -1.26
CA GLY A 122 4.36 15.53 -0.96
C GLY A 122 4.27 14.64 -2.21
N LYS A 123 3.74 15.15 -3.32
CA LYS A 123 3.69 14.42 -4.61
C LYS A 123 5.09 14.10 -5.14
N LYS A 124 6.08 14.99 -4.93
CA LYS A 124 7.48 14.71 -5.29
C LYS A 124 8.05 13.58 -4.42
N CYS A 125 7.70 13.55 -3.13
CA CYS A 125 8.09 12.47 -2.22
C CYS A 125 7.49 11.12 -2.66
N LEU A 126 6.23 11.10 -3.08
CA LEU A 126 5.59 9.89 -3.62
C LEU A 126 6.27 9.38 -4.91
N GLN A 127 6.66 10.29 -5.81
CA GLN A 127 7.39 9.92 -7.03
C GLN A 127 8.76 9.33 -6.72
N ASP A 128 9.48 9.90 -5.74
CA ASP A 128 10.76 9.39 -5.31
C ASP A 128 10.64 8.05 -4.57
N ALA A 129 9.58 7.87 -3.78
CA ALA A 129 9.23 6.60 -3.15
C ALA A 129 8.94 5.52 -4.20
N ARG A 130 8.21 5.85 -5.29
CA ARG A 130 7.97 4.94 -6.41
C ARG A 130 9.28 4.44 -7.01
N THR A 131 10.26 5.30 -7.23
CA THR A 131 11.60 4.91 -7.68
C THR A 131 12.29 3.94 -6.70
N GLY A 132 12.15 4.17 -5.40
CA GLY A 132 12.64 3.25 -4.37
C GLY A 132 11.95 1.88 -4.42
N PHE A 133 10.63 1.85 -4.61
CA PHE A 133 9.88 0.60 -4.75
C PHE A 133 10.28 -0.22 -5.99
N GLU A 134 10.59 0.43 -7.12
CA GLU A 134 11.16 -0.27 -8.28
C GLU A 134 12.47 -0.97 -7.93
N ARG A 135 13.27 -0.35 -7.06
CA ARG A 135 14.59 -0.86 -6.67
C ARG A 135 14.52 -2.06 -5.76
N ILE A 136 13.47 -2.21 -4.95
CA ILE A 136 13.31 -3.35 -4.03
C ILE A 136 13.33 -4.68 -4.80
N GLU A 137 12.65 -4.77 -5.95
CA GLU A 137 12.60 -6.03 -6.69
C GLU A 137 13.90 -6.35 -7.43
N GLU A 138 14.62 -5.32 -7.87
CA GLU A 138 15.94 -5.45 -8.50
C GLU A 138 17.07 -5.69 -7.50
N ALA A 139 16.86 -5.37 -6.23
CA ALA A 139 17.83 -5.64 -5.17
C ALA A 139 18.00 -7.14 -4.96
N LYS A 140 19.22 -7.53 -4.58
CA LYS A 140 19.50 -8.90 -4.14
C LYS A 140 18.60 -9.23 -2.95
N PHE A 141 18.17 -10.49 -2.83
CA PHE A 141 17.19 -10.91 -1.83
C PHE A 141 17.52 -10.42 -0.41
N GLN A 142 18.77 -10.57 0.02
CA GLN A 142 19.24 -10.13 1.34
C GLN A 142 19.18 -8.60 1.55
N ASP A 143 19.23 -7.82 0.48
CA ASP A 143 19.20 -6.36 0.53
C ASP A 143 17.77 -5.80 0.41
N ARG A 144 16.75 -6.63 0.13
CA ARG A 144 15.38 -6.16 -0.15
C ARG A 144 14.75 -5.46 1.03
N ILE A 145 14.89 -6.02 2.23
CA ILE A 145 14.36 -5.40 3.47
C ILE A 145 15.08 -4.07 3.75
N SER A 146 16.42 -4.06 3.64
CA SER A 146 17.18 -2.81 3.79
C SER A 146 16.80 -1.77 2.74
N THR A 147 16.58 -2.17 1.49
CA THR A 147 16.14 -1.29 0.40
C THR A 147 14.74 -0.74 0.67
N ALA A 148 13.83 -1.57 1.17
CA ALA A 148 12.48 -1.16 1.57
C ALA A 148 12.53 -0.16 2.73
N CYS A 149 13.31 -0.43 3.78
CA CYS A 149 13.45 0.48 4.91
C CYS A 149 14.13 1.80 4.52
N CYS A 150 15.16 1.77 3.69
CA CYS A 150 15.75 2.99 3.15
C CYS A 150 14.72 3.81 2.35
N THR A 151 13.89 3.15 1.54
CA THR A 151 12.84 3.82 0.75
C THR A 151 11.81 4.47 1.66
N TYR A 152 11.35 3.73 2.68
CA TYR A 152 10.39 4.20 3.66
C TYR A 152 10.92 5.42 4.44
N MET A 153 12.12 5.33 5.01
CA MET A 153 12.71 6.43 5.78
C MET A 153 12.96 7.66 4.90
N ARG A 154 13.41 7.48 3.65
CA ARG A 154 13.58 8.60 2.72
C ARG A 154 12.24 9.28 2.38
N TYR A 155 11.19 8.49 2.17
CA TYR A 155 9.84 8.99 1.92
C TYR A 155 9.30 9.76 3.14
N GLN A 156 9.40 9.19 4.33
CA GLN A 156 8.97 9.79 5.58
C GLN A 156 9.71 11.09 5.89
N ASN A 157 11.04 11.12 5.70
CA ASN A 157 11.84 12.33 5.87
C ASN A 157 11.44 13.41 4.85
N CYS A 158 11.23 13.04 3.59
CA CYS A 158 10.76 13.97 2.57
C CYS A 158 9.40 14.59 2.91
N LEU A 159 8.44 13.79 3.39
CA LEU A 159 7.14 14.28 3.84
C LEU A 159 7.26 15.18 5.07
N THR A 160 8.11 14.80 6.03
CA THR A 160 8.38 15.57 7.24
C THR A 160 8.91 16.95 6.88
N ASP A 161 9.96 17.02 6.06
CA ASP A 161 10.53 18.26 5.54
C ASP A 161 9.50 19.13 4.83
N ALA A 162 8.66 18.51 3.98
CA ALA A 162 7.64 19.21 3.20
C ALA A 162 6.60 19.88 4.11
N VAL A 163 6.13 19.17 5.14
CA VAL A 163 5.16 19.69 6.10
C VAL A 163 5.81 20.70 7.03
N GLU A 164 6.99 20.40 7.58
CA GLU A 164 7.68 21.28 8.54
C GLU A 164 8.02 22.63 7.94
N LYS A 165 8.66 22.66 6.76
CA LYS A 165 9.05 23.90 6.07
C LYS A 165 7.86 24.82 5.79
N ARG A 166 6.66 24.25 5.67
CA ARG A 166 5.45 24.99 5.28
C ARG A 166 4.50 25.30 6.43
N CYS A 167 4.42 24.40 7.41
CA CYS A 167 3.39 24.40 8.46
C CYS A 167 3.98 24.41 9.87
N GLY A 168 5.30 24.30 10.01
CA GLY A 168 6.01 24.20 11.28
C GLY A 168 5.98 22.80 11.90
N GLU A 169 6.86 22.59 12.86
CA GLU A 169 7.12 21.29 13.52
C GLU A 169 5.85 20.65 14.11
N ARG A 170 4.97 21.44 14.73
CA ARG A 170 3.72 20.94 15.34
C ARG A 170 2.79 20.26 14.33
N ALA A 171 2.86 20.61 13.04
CA ALA A 171 2.02 20.00 12.02
C ALA A 171 2.55 18.63 11.56
N VAL A 172 3.84 18.34 11.78
CA VAL A 172 4.52 17.12 11.29
C VAL A 172 3.83 15.87 11.82
N GLN A 173 3.53 15.82 13.12
CA GLN A 173 2.90 14.65 13.75
C GLN A 173 1.53 14.32 13.13
N TYR A 174 0.78 15.33 12.67
CA TYR A 174 -0.51 15.14 12.02
C TYR A 174 -0.36 14.71 10.55
N GLY A 175 0.73 15.09 9.89
CA GLY A 175 1.14 14.51 8.62
C GLY A 175 1.50 13.03 8.74
N HIS A 176 2.19 12.64 9.83
CA HIS A 176 2.54 11.24 10.09
C HIS A 176 1.33 10.34 10.37
N ILE A 177 0.19 10.89 10.80
CA ILE A 177 -1.06 10.11 10.93
C ILE A 177 -1.43 9.48 9.58
N LEU A 178 -1.37 10.26 8.50
CA LEU A 178 -1.70 9.76 7.15
C LEU A 178 -0.73 8.66 6.71
N LEU A 179 0.57 8.86 6.97
CA LEU A 179 1.60 7.86 6.66
C LEU A 179 1.35 6.55 7.44
N ARG A 180 1.11 6.62 8.75
CA ARG A 180 0.92 5.46 9.62
C ARG A 180 -0.37 4.71 9.37
N MET A 181 -1.44 5.39 8.95
CA MET A 181 -2.66 4.71 8.48
C MET A 181 -2.40 3.91 7.20
N ALA A 182 -1.54 4.42 6.30
CA ALA A 182 -1.20 3.73 5.05
C ALA A 182 -0.17 2.61 5.24
N SER A 183 0.83 2.80 6.10
CA SER A 183 1.97 1.90 6.23
C SER A 183 2.00 1.04 7.50
N SER A 184 1.15 1.30 8.49
CA SER A 184 1.30 0.83 9.87
C SER A 184 2.52 1.43 10.59
N ASN A 185 2.44 1.50 11.92
CA ASN A 185 3.56 1.85 12.80
C ASN A 185 4.57 0.71 12.94
N LEU A 186 4.23 -0.51 12.53
CA LEU A 186 5.19 -1.63 12.55
C LEU A 186 6.38 -1.34 11.62
N ILE A 187 6.17 -0.63 10.51
CA ILE A 187 7.27 -0.26 9.59
C ILE A 187 8.23 0.72 10.26
N ASP A 188 7.73 1.70 11.03
CA ASP A 188 8.57 2.61 11.83
C ASP A 188 9.51 1.79 12.74
N ILE A 189 8.99 0.74 13.39
CA ILE A 189 9.75 -0.13 14.30
C ILE A 189 10.77 -0.98 13.53
N MET A 190 10.35 -1.64 12.44
CA MET A 190 11.24 -2.51 11.66
C MET A 190 12.36 -1.75 10.96
N CYS A 191 12.12 -0.49 10.61
CA CYS A 191 13.06 0.35 9.87
C CYS A 191 13.82 1.33 10.77
N GLN A 192 13.74 1.16 12.09
CA GLN A 192 14.51 1.94 13.04
C GLN A 192 16.01 1.87 12.71
N GLY A 193 16.66 3.03 12.66
CA GLY A 193 18.10 3.16 12.36
C GLY A 193 18.45 3.18 10.87
N TYR A 194 17.47 3.25 9.96
CA TYR A 194 17.70 3.46 8.52
C TYR A 194 17.63 4.93 8.07
N ASP A 195 17.25 5.85 8.95
CA ASP A 195 17.16 7.29 8.70
C ASP A 195 18.49 7.91 8.26
N THR A 196 19.58 7.52 8.92
CA THR A 196 20.94 8.04 8.69
C THR A 196 21.92 6.96 8.23
N ASN A 197 21.41 5.74 7.98
CA ASN A 197 22.26 4.61 7.65
C ASN A 197 22.95 4.80 6.28
N PRO A 198 24.29 4.75 6.23
CA PRO A 198 25.03 4.96 4.98
C PRO A 198 24.71 3.89 3.92
N VAL A 199 24.20 2.72 4.31
CA VAL A 199 23.78 1.67 3.37
C VAL A 199 22.73 2.18 2.38
N CYS A 200 21.89 3.14 2.79
CA CYS A 200 20.83 3.69 1.95
C CYS A 200 21.36 4.46 0.75
N LYS A 201 22.54 5.10 0.87
CA LYS A 201 23.20 5.78 -0.26
C LYS A 201 23.65 4.81 -1.34
N ARG A 202 23.94 3.55 -0.97
CA ARG A 202 24.34 2.48 -1.89
C ARG A 202 23.13 1.77 -2.49
N LEU A 203 22.09 1.55 -1.69
CA LEU A 203 20.94 0.75 -2.09
C LEU A 203 19.94 1.51 -2.96
N LEU A 204 19.81 2.82 -2.75
CA LEU A 204 18.86 3.65 -3.48
C LEU A 204 19.55 4.53 -4.51
N PRO A 205 18.87 4.83 -5.64
CA PRO A 205 19.33 5.86 -6.56
C PRO A 205 19.28 7.25 -5.89
N PRO A 206 20.02 8.24 -6.40
CA PRO A 206 20.00 9.62 -5.89
C PRO A 206 18.57 10.18 -5.81
N SER A 207 18.30 11.00 -4.79
CA SER A 207 17.00 11.64 -4.62
C SER A 207 16.61 12.46 -5.85
N GLY A 208 15.34 12.37 -6.26
CA GLY A 208 14.84 13.05 -7.46
C GLY A 208 15.01 12.25 -8.76
N THR A 209 15.60 11.06 -8.69
CA THR A 209 15.54 10.08 -9.78
C THR A 209 14.08 9.73 -10.06
N ARG A 210 13.65 9.84 -11.33
CA ARG A 210 12.27 9.53 -11.73
C ARG A 210 12.05 8.01 -11.89
N PRO A 211 10.83 7.53 -11.59
CA PRO A 211 10.48 6.13 -11.78
C PRO A 211 10.46 5.78 -13.28
N ARG A 212 10.77 4.52 -13.59
CA ARG A 212 10.69 3.99 -14.95
C ARG A 212 9.23 3.67 -15.28
N GLY A 213 8.71 4.30 -16.33
CA GLY A 213 7.32 4.10 -16.79
C GLY A 213 6.96 2.66 -17.18
N ASN A 214 7.95 1.78 -17.35
CA ASN A 214 7.79 0.37 -17.72
C ASN A 214 8.28 -0.61 -16.64
N SER A 215 8.38 -0.18 -15.38
CA SER A 215 8.84 -1.05 -14.29
C SER A 215 8.02 -2.33 -14.21
N LYS A 216 8.71 -3.48 -14.10
CA LYS A 216 8.08 -4.77 -13.84
C LYS A 216 7.73 -4.97 -12.37
N SER A 217 8.14 -4.05 -11.49
CA SER A 217 7.94 -4.19 -10.05
C SER A 217 6.47 -4.21 -9.67
N VAL A 218 6.03 -5.32 -9.09
CA VAL A 218 4.72 -5.50 -8.46
C VAL A 218 4.50 -4.47 -7.35
N VAL A 219 5.49 -4.29 -6.46
CA VAL A 219 5.39 -3.33 -5.34
C VAL A 219 5.23 -1.91 -5.87
N SER A 220 6.03 -1.53 -6.88
CA SER A 220 5.91 -0.21 -7.51
C SER A 220 4.56 0.00 -8.21
N LYS A 221 4.00 -1.04 -8.85
CA LYS A 221 2.69 -0.95 -9.54
C LYS A 221 1.55 -0.79 -8.54
N LEU A 222 1.51 -1.63 -7.51
CA LEU A 222 0.49 -1.54 -6.45
C LEU A 222 0.55 -0.18 -5.74
N PHE A 223 1.77 0.29 -5.44
CA PHE A 223 1.95 1.61 -4.86
C PHE A 223 1.40 2.71 -5.76
N ALA A 224 1.75 2.71 -7.06
CA ALA A 224 1.27 3.70 -8.01
C ALA A 224 -0.27 3.71 -8.14
N ALA A 225 -0.91 2.54 -8.14
CA ALA A 225 -2.37 2.43 -8.12
C ALA A 225 -2.96 3.03 -6.83
N TYR A 226 -2.39 2.68 -5.67
CA TYR A 226 -2.83 3.14 -4.36
C TYR A 226 -2.72 4.66 -4.20
N VAL A 227 -1.63 5.26 -4.68
CA VAL A 227 -1.38 6.71 -4.60
C VAL A 227 -1.75 7.47 -5.88
N GLY A 228 -2.51 6.84 -6.79
CA GLY A 228 -2.97 7.40 -8.07
C GLY A 228 -1.90 8.17 -8.88
N LEU A 229 -0.75 7.55 -9.14
CA LEU A 229 0.40 8.10 -9.86
C LEU A 229 0.66 7.48 -11.24
#